data_AF-A0A947G3R1-F1
#
_entry.id   AF-A0A947G3R1-F1
#
_cell.length_a   1.000
_cell.length_b   1.000
_cell.length_c   1.000
_cell.angle_alpha   90.00
_cell.angle_beta   90.00
_cell.angle_gamma   90.00
#
_symmetry.space_group_name_H-M   'P 1'
#
loop_
_entity.id
_entity.type
_entity.pdbx_description
1 polymer ?
#
loop_
_entity_poly.entity_id
_entity_poly.type
_entity_poly.pdbx_seq_one_letter_code
_entity_poly.pdbx_strand_id
1 'polypeptide(L)'
;MKALTTILLALPLVFALGCGDDDDSDPSFSGCGNQFAYDLSDDYTALAGVLADDVLTVDMSKARDTCGYLGREAGLDSCGGRTLADDVIDVSYSVLATGDPAAGVGDGIAANDKAFSDSFPFLPGPN
;
A
#
# COMPACT_ATOMS: atom_id res chain seq x y z
N MET A 1 -7.58 -26.94 -19.16
CA MET A 1 -8.36 -26.80 -17.92
C MET A 1 -7.35 -26.78 -16.77
N LYS A 2 -6.94 -25.59 -16.34
CA LYS A 2 -5.85 -25.37 -15.39
C LYS A 2 -6.51 -25.15 -14.03
N ALA A 3 -6.26 -26.06 -13.09
CA ALA A 3 -6.87 -26.03 -11.77
C ALA A 3 -6.40 -24.78 -11.03
N LEU A 4 -7.37 -23.98 -10.61
CA LEU A 4 -7.23 -22.82 -9.74
C LEU A 4 -7.15 -23.37 -8.31
N THR A 5 -5.93 -23.48 -7.76
CA THR A 5 -5.72 -23.92 -6.38
C THR A 5 -5.90 -22.72 -5.47
N THR A 6 -7.02 -22.71 -4.75
CA THR A 6 -7.33 -21.81 -3.63
C THR A 6 -6.26 -21.94 -2.55
N ILE A 7 -5.49 -20.88 -2.31
CA ILE A 7 -4.62 -20.75 -1.14
C ILE A 7 -5.50 -20.30 0.03
N LEU A 8 -5.73 -21.22 0.95
CA LEU A 8 -6.44 -20.99 2.20
C LEU A 8 -5.47 -20.29 3.17
N LEU A 9 -5.64 -18.98 3.39
CA LEU A 9 -4.93 -18.24 4.44
C LEU A 9 -5.47 -18.66 5.82
N ALA A 10 -4.88 -19.68 6.41
CA ALA A 10 -4.92 -19.90 7.85
C ALA A 10 -3.62 -19.33 8.43
N LEU A 11 -3.69 -18.10 8.95
CA LEU A 11 -2.56 -17.47 9.63
C LEU A 11 -2.56 -17.90 11.10
N PRO A 12 -1.58 -18.68 11.59
CA PRO A 12 -1.34 -18.72 13.02
C PRO A 12 -0.70 -17.38 13.41
N LEU A 13 -1.37 -16.64 14.29
CA LEU A 13 -0.78 -15.46 14.94
C LEU A 13 0.27 -15.96 15.93
N VAL A 14 1.49 -16.21 15.44
CA VAL A 14 2.64 -16.55 16.28
C VAL A 14 3.23 -15.25 16.80
N PHE A 15 2.96 -14.96 18.07
CA PHE A 15 3.68 -13.96 18.85
C PHE A 15 5.05 -14.56 19.20
N ALA A 16 6.09 -14.25 18.44
CA ALA A 16 7.44 -14.66 18.77
C ALA A 16 8.05 -13.68 19.79
N LEU A 17 8.28 -14.19 21.01
CA LEU A 17 9.10 -13.54 22.02
C LEU A 17 10.58 -13.79 21.70
N GLY A 18 11.37 -12.71 21.67
CA GLY A 18 12.82 -12.74 21.80
C GLY A 18 13.54 -12.66 20.46
N CYS A 19 13.96 -11.44 20.10
CA CYS A 19 15.01 -11.28 19.10
C CYS A 19 16.37 -11.42 19.75
N GLY A 20 17.19 -12.31 19.18
CA GLY A 20 18.57 -12.49 19.57
C GLY A 20 19.36 -11.19 19.35
N ASP A 21 20.30 -10.94 20.26
CA ASP A 21 21.23 -9.82 20.19
C ASP A 21 22.12 -9.94 18.93
N ASP A 22 22.56 -8.80 18.38
CA ASP A 22 23.20 -8.59 17.06
C ASP A 22 24.54 -9.32 16.79
N ASP A 23 24.79 -10.50 17.37
CA ASP A 23 25.95 -11.33 17.07
C ASP A 23 25.69 -12.16 15.80
N ASP A 24 26.48 -11.89 14.74
CA ASP A 24 26.52 -12.54 13.40
C ASP A 24 26.71 -14.08 13.39
N SER A 25 26.56 -14.76 14.54
CA SER A 25 26.81 -16.19 14.73
C SER A 25 25.56 -17.02 15.08
N ASP A 26 24.37 -16.42 15.22
CA ASP A 26 23.13 -17.18 15.38
C ASP A 26 22.46 -17.46 14.02
N PRO A 27 22.36 -18.74 13.59
CA PRO A 27 21.76 -19.11 12.31
C PRO A 27 20.24 -18.99 12.26
N SER A 28 19.58 -18.45 13.30
CA SER A 28 18.12 -18.38 13.37
C SER A 28 17.59 -16.95 13.50
N PHE A 29 17.42 -16.29 12.35
CA PHE A 29 16.50 -15.12 12.22
C PHE A 29 15.02 -15.50 12.37
N SER A 30 14.72 -16.73 12.82
CA SER A 30 13.38 -17.25 13.04
C SER A 30 12.71 -16.54 14.22
N GLY A 31 11.66 -15.77 13.94
CA GLY A 31 10.83 -15.09 14.94
C GLY A 31 11.08 -13.59 15.06
N CYS A 32 11.93 -13.01 14.21
CA CYS A 32 12.21 -11.59 14.18
C CYS A 32 11.77 -10.96 12.87
N GLY A 33 11.48 -9.66 12.89
CA GLY A 33 11.07 -8.92 11.69
C GLY A 33 9.74 -9.40 11.09
N ASN A 34 9.58 -9.21 9.77
CA ASN A 34 8.42 -9.71 9.03
C ASN A 34 8.61 -11.20 8.73
N GLN A 35 8.23 -12.06 9.70
CA GLN A 35 8.38 -13.51 9.56
C GLN A 35 7.64 -14.06 8.33
N PHE A 36 6.49 -13.47 7.98
CA PHE A 36 5.76 -13.85 6.76
C PHE A 36 6.62 -13.67 5.51
N ALA A 37 7.34 -12.54 5.39
CA ALA A 37 8.21 -12.30 4.25
C ALA A 37 9.49 -13.14 4.28
N TYR A 38 9.99 -13.46 5.49
CA TYR A 38 11.11 -14.40 5.66
C TYR A 38 10.73 -15.81 5.18
N ASP A 39 9.58 -16.33 5.62
CA ASP A 39 9.09 -17.68 5.28
C ASP A 39 8.84 -17.88 3.78
N LEU A 40 8.64 -16.79 3.03
CA LEU A 40 8.47 -16.84 1.57
C LEU A 40 9.77 -17.15 0.81
N SER A 41 10.93 -16.80 1.36
CA SER A 41 12.22 -16.85 0.65
C SER A 41 13.39 -17.43 1.46
N ASP A 42 13.15 -17.81 2.72
CA ASP A 42 14.18 -18.19 3.71
C ASP A 42 15.27 -17.11 3.88
N ASP A 43 14.89 -15.85 3.60
CA ASP A 43 15.67 -14.63 3.73
C ASP A 43 14.73 -13.40 3.67
N TYR A 44 15.26 -12.19 3.83
CA TYR A 44 14.49 -10.96 3.68
C TYR A 44 14.47 -10.42 2.24
N THR A 45 14.84 -11.20 1.22
CA THR A 45 14.89 -10.73 -0.18
C THR A 45 13.50 -10.39 -0.69
N ALA A 46 12.45 -11.11 -0.28
CA ALA A 46 11.07 -10.76 -0.63
C ALA A 46 10.65 -9.42 -0.04
N LEU A 47 10.92 -9.19 1.25
CA LEU A 47 10.63 -7.92 1.91
C LEU A 47 11.47 -6.78 1.32
N ALA A 48 12.76 -7.01 1.12
CA ALA A 48 13.67 -6.05 0.52
C ALA A 48 13.24 -5.71 -0.91
N GLY A 49 12.71 -6.66 -1.68
CA GLY A 49 12.14 -6.39 -3.00
C GLY A 49 10.92 -5.46 -2.94
N VAL A 50 10.01 -5.70 -2.00
CA VAL A 50 8.83 -4.83 -1.80
C VAL A 50 9.23 -3.43 -1.31
N LEU A 51 10.18 -3.34 -0.36
CA LEU A 51 10.62 -2.07 0.21
C LEU A 51 11.60 -1.30 -0.70
N ALA A 52 12.36 -1.98 -1.56
CA ALA A 52 13.25 -1.33 -2.52
C ALA A 52 12.47 -0.53 -3.57
N ASP A 53 11.22 -0.92 -3.85
CA ASP A 53 10.30 -0.20 -4.72
C ASP A 53 9.48 0.88 -3.97
N ASP A 54 9.74 1.15 -2.69
CA ASP A 54 9.20 2.32 -1.97
C ASP A 54 9.91 3.60 -2.40
N VAL A 55 9.78 3.93 -3.68
CA VAL A 55 10.32 5.14 -4.31
C VAL A 55 9.16 6.03 -4.73
N LEU A 56 9.05 7.20 -4.12
CA LEU A 56 8.12 8.23 -4.56
C LEU A 56 8.55 8.74 -5.94
N THR A 57 7.95 8.17 -6.99
CA THR A 57 8.21 8.58 -8.39
C THR A 57 7.31 9.75 -8.75
N VAL A 58 7.91 10.92 -9.00
CA VAL A 58 7.20 12.14 -9.42
C VAL A 58 7.50 12.40 -10.90
N ASP A 59 6.52 12.12 -11.77
CA ASP A 59 6.60 12.45 -13.19
C ASP A 59 5.91 13.80 -13.48
N MET A 60 6.73 14.84 -13.63
CA MET A 60 6.26 16.21 -13.90
C MET A 60 5.75 16.41 -15.34
N SER A 61 5.88 15.41 -16.22
CA SER A 61 5.37 15.47 -17.60
C SER A 61 3.90 15.06 -17.72
N LYS A 62 3.33 14.43 -16.68
CA LYS A 62 1.93 13.98 -16.64
C LYS A 62 1.03 15.09 -16.10
N ALA A 63 -0.21 15.12 -16.59
CA ALA A 63 -1.21 16.02 -16.07
C ALA A 63 -1.58 15.61 -14.63
N ARG A 64 -1.68 16.60 -13.72
CA ARG A 64 -1.78 16.38 -12.26
C ARG A 64 -3.10 15.72 -11.84
N ASP A 65 -4.09 15.75 -12.71
CA ASP A 65 -5.48 15.34 -12.53
C ASP A 65 -5.80 13.97 -13.13
N THR A 66 -4.87 13.36 -13.86
CA THR A 66 -5.13 12.08 -14.56
C THR A 66 -4.63 10.85 -13.80
N CYS A 67 -4.00 11.05 -12.64
CA CYS A 67 -3.16 10.04 -12.01
C CYS A 67 -3.92 9.14 -11.01
N GLY A 68 -4.73 9.73 -10.12
CA GLY A 68 -5.53 8.99 -9.14
C GLY A 68 -4.69 8.21 -8.11
N TYR A 69 -5.22 8.09 -6.89
CA TYR A 69 -4.59 7.30 -5.84
C TYR A 69 -4.50 5.82 -6.22
N LEU A 70 -3.35 5.18 -5.94
CA LEU A 70 -3.02 3.78 -6.23
C LEU A 70 -3.10 3.34 -7.70
N GLY A 71 -3.16 4.26 -8.67
CA GLY A 71 -3.30 3.89 -10.08
C GLY A 71 -2.17 2.97 -10.57
N ARG A 72 -0.92 3.27 -10.23
CA ARG A 72 0.24 2.44 -10.62
C ARG A 72 0.32 1.15 -9.81
N GLU A 73 0.03 1.24 -8.52
CA GLU A 73 0.10 0.15 -7.55
C GLU A 73 -0.98 -0.91 -7.80
N ALA A 74 -2.14 -0.50 -8.33
CA ALA A 74 -3.20 -1.39 -8.79
C ALA A 74 -2.97 -1.92 -10.22
N GLY A 75 -1.82 -1.62 -10.83
CA GLY A 75 -1.46 -2.11 -12.17
C GLY A 75 -2.17 -1.40 -13.33
N LEU A 76 -2.73 -0.20 -13.11
CA LEU A 76 -3.28 0.62 -14.19
C LEU A 76 -2.17 1.39 -14.92
N ASP A 77 -2.39 1.72 -16.19
CA ASP A 77 -1.52 2.62 -16.96
C ASP A 77 -1.71 4.08 -16.52
N SER A 78 -1.38 4.34 -15.25
CA SER A 78 -1.52 5.63 -14.59
C SER A 78 -0.23 6.06 -13.89
N CYS A 79 -0.19 7.32 -13.51
CA CYS A 79 0.75 7.87 -12.56
C CYS A 79 0.17 7.61 -11.16
N GLY A 80 0.95 7.04 -10.23
CA GLY A 80 0.53 6.95 -8.83
C GLY A 80 0.52 8.33 -8.16
N GLY A 81 0.32 8.36 -6.84
CA GLY A 81 0.30 9.59 -6.03
C GLY A 81 -1.10 9.98 -5.56
N ARG A 82 -1.22 11.06 -4.79
CA ARG A 82 -2.52 11.57 -4.30
C ARG A 82 -2.67 13.07 -4.54
N THR A 83 -3.84 13.49 -5.02
CA THR A 83 -4.26 14.89 -4.96
C THR A 83 -4.94 15.17 -3.61
N LEU A 84 -5.09 16.44 -3.24
CA LEU A 84 -5.89 16.80 -2.05
C LEU A 84 -7.36 16.42 -2.21
N ALA A 85 -7.85 16.34 -3.46
CA ALA A 85 -9.24 16.04 -3.78
C ALA A 85 -9.53 14.54 -3.87
N ASP A 86 -8.51 13.68 -3.83
CA ASP A 86 -8.71 12.24 -3.90
C ASP A 86 -9.33 11.73 -2.60
N ASP A 87 -10.42 10.97 -2.73
CA ASP A 87 -10.95 10.19 -1.63
C ASP A 87 -10.13 8.90 -1.46
N VAL A 88 -9.09 8.99 -0.64
CA VAL A 88 -8.17 7.88 -0.44
C VAL A 88 -8.82 6.68 0.24
N ILE A 89 -9.91 6.88 0.99
CA ILE A 89 -10.59 5.79 1.69
C ILE A 89 -11.43 4.99 0.70
N ASP A 90 -12.22 5.67 -0.13
CA ASP A 90 -13.00 5.02 -1.19
C ASP A 90 -12.11 4.22 -2.15
N VAL A 91 -10.99 4.79 -2.56
CA VAL A 91 -10.03 4.10 -3.43
C VAL A 91 -9.40 2.90 -2.71
N SER A 92 -8.98 3.05 -1.45
CA SER A 92 -8.40 1.94 -0.67
C SER A 92 -9.39 0.80 -0.48
N TYR A 93 -10.66 1.12 -0.18
CA TYR A 93 -11.72 0.13 -0.03
C TYR A 93 -12.04 -0.56 -1.35
N SER A 94 -12.04 0.18 -2.46
CA SER A 94 -12.23 -0.36 -3.80
C SER A 94 -11.14 -1.37 -4.16
N VAL A 95 -9.87 -1.01 -3.95
CA VAL A 95 -8.73 -1.92 -4.17
C VAL A 95 -8.81 -3.13 -3.23
N LEU A 96 -9.10 -2.93 -1.95
CA LEU A 96 -9.17 -4.02 -0.96
C LEU A 96 -10.31 -5.02 -1.28
N ALA A 97 -11.48 -4.52 -1.65
CA ALA A 97 -12.66 -5.34 -1.87
C ALA A 97 -12.69 -6.01 -3.26
N THR A 98 -12.10 -5.37 -4.27
CA THR A 98 -12.27 -5.80 -5.67
C THR A 98 -10.97 -5.91 -6.47
N GLY A 99 -9.87 -5.36 -5.95
CA GLY A 99 -8.62 -5.21 -6.71
C GLY A 99 -8.62 -4.07 -7.73
N ASP A 100 -9.71 -3.31 -7.85
CA ASP A 100 -9.86 -2.22 -8.81
C ASP A 100 -10.09 -0.88 -8.06
N PRO A 101 -9.20 0.13 -8.20
CA PRO A 101 -9.35 1.43 -7.54
C PRO A 101 -10.53 2.25 -8.06
N ALA A 102 -11.13 1.88 -9.21
CA ALA A 102 -12.29 2.54 -9.79
C ALA A 102 -13.63 1.85 -9.43
N ALA A 103 -13.63 0.83 -8.57
CA ALA A 103 -14.83 0.06 -8.24
C ALA A 103 -15.89 0.84 -7.44
N GLY A 104 -15.53 1.97 -6.82
CA GLY A 104 -16.48 2.85 -6.12
C GLY A 104 -17.04 2.25 -4.82
N VAL A 105 -16.26 1.40 -4.15
CA VAL A 105 -16.59 0.92 -2.80
C VAL A 105 -16.26 2.03 -1.81
N GLY A 106 -17.27 2.78 -1.39
CA GLY A 106 -17.06 3.96 -0.56
C GLY A 106 -17.25 3.77 0.94
N ASP A 107 -16.81 4.76 1.72
CA ASP A 107 -17.00 4.84 3.18
C ASP A 107 -18.31 5.56 3.59
N GLY A 108 -19.03 6.11 2.62
CA GLY A 108 -20.28 6.84 2.81
C GLY A 108 -20.12 8.36 2.95
N ILE A 109 -18.90 8.88 2.83
CA ILE A 109 -18.59 10.31 2.83
C ILE A 109 -18.39 10.76 1.38
N ALA A 110 -19.27 11.64 0.90
CA ALA A 110 -19.29 11.99 -0.52
C ALA A 110 -18.32 13.14 -0.91
N ALA A 111 -17.84 13.92 0.06
CA ALA A 111 -17.00 15.10 -0.19
C ALA A 111 -16.34 15.66 1.07
N ASN A 112 -15.32 16.48 0.86
CA ASN A 112 -14.71 17.31 1.89
C ASN A 112 -15.67 18.39 2.41
N ASP A 113 -15.56 18.71 3.71
CA ASP A 113 -16.36 19.75 4.37
C ASP A 113 -16.15 21.16 3.80
N LYS A 114 -14.94 21.43 3.27
CA LYS A 114 -14.58 22.70 2.65
C LYS A 114 -13.81 22.48 1.36
N ALA A 115 -14.09 23.36 0.39
CA ALA A 115 -13.34 23.40 -0.85
C ALA A 115 -11.87 23.81 -0.62
N PHE A 116 -10.96 23.19 -1.36
CA PHE A 116 -9.55 23.57 -1.37
C PHE A 116 -9.33 24.91 -2.07
N SER A 117 -8.28 25.61 -1.65
CA SER A 117 -7.82 26.82 -2.32
C SER A 117 -7.03 26.45 -3.59
N ASP A 118 -7.14 27.27 -4.64
CA ASP A 118 -6.33 27.18 -5.86
C ASP A 118 -4.94 27.81 -5.70
N SER A 119 -4.70 28.47 -4.56
CA SER A 119 -3.47 29.16 -4.22
C SER A 119 -2.96 28.75 -2.84
N PHE A 120 -1.64 28.85 -2.65
CA PHE A 120 -1.00 28.47 -1.40
C PHE A 120 -1.44 29.40 -0.24
N PRO A 121 -1.79 28.87 0.95
CA PRO A 121 -1.82 27.45 1.32
C PRO A 121 -3.10 26.76 0.80
N PHE A 122 -2.97 25.68 0.03
CA PHE A 122 -4.08 25.00 -0.68
C PHE A 122 -5.18 24.43 0.25
N LEU A 123 -4.92 24.37 1.56
CA LEU A 123 -5.90 23.93 2.56
C LEU A 123 -6.79 25.09 3.01
N PRO A 124 -8.10 24.85 3.23
CA PRO A 124 -8.98 25.86 3.79
C PRO A 124 -8.58 26.21 5.23
N GLY A 125 -8.92 27.42 5.67
CA GLY A 125 -8.70 27.85 7.05
C GLY A 125 -9.47 27.00 8.09
N PRO A 126 -9.01 26.99 9.35
CA PRO A 126 -9.64 26.23 10.43
C PRO A 126 -11.12 26.61 10.63
N ASN A 127 -11.86 25.69 11.23
CA ASN A 127 -13.29 25.84 11.53
C ASN A 127 -13.53 26.68 12.79
#